data_AF-A0AAV9AY02-F1
#
_entry.id   AF-A0AAV9AY02-F1
#
_cell.length_a   1.000
_cell.length_b   1.000
_cell.length_c   1.000
_cell.angle_alpha   90.00
_cell.angle_beta   90.00
_cell.angle_gamma   90.00
#
_symmetry.space_group_name_H-M   'P 1'
#
loop_
_entity.id
_entity.type
_entity.pdbx_description
1 polymer ?
#
loop_
_entity_poly.entity_id
_entity_poly.type
_entity_poly.pdbx_seq_one_letter_code
_entity_poly.pdbx_strand_id
1 'polypeptide(L)'
;MSLFKVPRTVLLQLDTLCRRFLWGGYRHDARCVHLVNWETVCLQKDRGGMGVLDLDLFNKALLSKWIWRFVGEPTSLWKSVVAGSLQGHNQRFEQLPKLSSCSSLVWKAIPKTGIPVLEAFHWRLGKGDQIRFWYSHWCGLGP
;
A
#
# COMPACT_ATOMS: atom_id res chain seq x y z
N MET A 1 -7.40 8.83 -2.17
CA MET A 1 -6.30 8.17 -1.43
C MET A 1 -5.95 6.76 -1.90
N SER A 2 -6.83 6.01 -2.60
CA SER A 2 -6.51 4.60 -2.91
C SER A 2 -5.86 4.34 -4.27
N LEU A 3 -6.06 5.19 -5.27
CA LEU A 3 -5.52 5.00 -6.62
C LEU A 3 -4.21 5.76 -6.88
N PHE A 4 -3.99 6.86 -6.18
CA PHE A 4 -2.84 7.72 -6.41
C PHE A 4 -1.92 7.73 -5.19
N LYS A 5 -0.61 7.70 -5.44
CA LYS A 5 0.39 8.00 -4.42
C LYS A 5 0.27 9.47 -4.04
N VAL A 6 -0.04 9.73 -2.78
CA VAL A 6 -0.20 11.08 -2.28
C VAL A 6 1.19 11.72 -2.18
N PRO A 7 1.38 12.96 -2.64
CA PRO A 7 2.64 13.66 -2.44
C PRO A 7 2.96 13.76 -0.94
N ARG A 8 4.22 13.51 -0.58
CA ARG A 8 4.67 13.54 0.82
C ARG A 8 4.37 14.88 1.51
N THR A 9 4.42 15.98 0.77
CA THR A 9 4.08 17.31 1.28
C THR A 9 2.65 17.40 1.80
N VAL A 10 1.69 16.80 1.07
CA VAL A 10 0.28 16.76 1.47
C VAL A 10 0.10 15.88 2.71
N LEU A 11 0.80 14.74 2.78
CA LEU A 11 0.79 13.89 3.98
C LEU A 11 1.31 14.63 5.21
N LEU A 12 2.42 15.37 5.07
CA LEU A 12 2.98 16.19 6.15
C LEU A 12 2.04 17.32 6.59
N GLN A 13 1.30 17.92 5.65
CA GLN A 13 0.28 18.93 5.99
C GLN A 13 -0.87 18.32 6.79
N LEU A 14 -1.35 17.14 6.40
CA LEU A 14 -2.39 16.41 7.13
C LEU A 14 -1.90 15.99 8.52
N ASP A 15 -0.69 15.43 8.63
CA ASP A 15 -0.06 15.11 9.91
C ASP A 15 0.04 16.34 10.80
N THR A 16 0.37 17.51 10.23
CA THR A 16 0.44 18.77 10.98
C THR A 16 -0.93 19.16 11.52
N LEU A 17 -2.00 19.01 10.74
CA LEU A 17 -3.37 19.25 11.21
C LEU A 17 -3.77 18.26 12.31
N CYS A 18 -3.45 16.98 12.17
CA CYS A 18 -3.72 15.97 13.20
C CYS A 18 -2.94 16.23 14.49
N ARG A 19 -1.66 16.62 14.38
CA ARG A 19 -0.81 17.01 15.53
C ARG A 19 -1.35 18.25 16.23
N ARG A 20 -1.80 19.24 15.45
CA ARG A 20 -2.45 20.45 15.98
C ARG A 20 -3.79 20.13 16.63
N PHE A 21 -4.56 19.18 16.12
CA PHE A 21 -5.77 18.75 16.80
C PHE A 21 -5.45 18.03 18.12
N LEU A 22 -4.43 17.16 18.12
CA LEU A 22 -4.08 16.34 19.29
C LEU A 22 -3.47 17.17 20.43
N TRP A 23 -2.60 18.11 20.10
CA TRP A 23 -1.85 18.92 21.07
C TRP A 23 -2.30 20.37 21.14
N GLY A 24 -3.10 20.83 20.18
CA GLY A 24 -3.73 22.14 20.18
C GLY A 24 -4.85 22.18 21.20
N GLY A 25 -4.64 22.95 22.27
CA GLY A 25 -5.74 23.35 23.13
C GLY A 25 -6.77 24.21 22.38
N TYR A 26 -7.81 24.65 23.08
CA TYR A 26 -8.91 25.45 22.53
C TYR A 26 -8.47 26.76 21.83
N ARG A 27 -7.27 27.28 22.12
CA ARG A 27 -6.73 28.47 21.47
C ARG A 27 -5.89 28.08 20.25
N HIS A 28 -6.38 28.46 19.07
CA HIS A 28 -5.70 28.31 17.77
C HIS A 28 -4.28 28.90 17.71
N ASP A 29 -3.91 29.78 18.64
CA ASP A 29 -2.66 30.54 18.63
C ASP A 29 -1.70 30.22 19.79
N ALA A 30 -2.02 29.19 20.60
CA ALA A 30 -1.11 28.74 21.65
C ALA A 30 0.00 27.86 21.04
N ARG A 31 1.27 28.19 21.34
CA ARG A 31 2.40 27.31 21.05
C ARG A 31 2.20 25.99 21.79
N CYS A 32 1.93 24.92 21.04
CA CYS A 32 1.70 23.60 21.62
C CYS A 32 2.98 22.79 21.59
N VAL A 33 3.37 22.25 22.76
CA VAL A 33 4.53 21.36 22.87
C VAL A 33 4.10 19.97 22.45
N HIS A 34 4.77 19.40 21.45
CA HIS A 34 4.59 18.01 21.07
C HIS A 34 5.28 17.10 22.10
N LEU A 35 4.50 16.55 23.04
CA LEU A 35 5.03 15.77 24.16
C LEU A 35 5.56 14.39 23.75
N VAL A 36 5.07 13.85 22.62
CA VAL A 36 5.41 12.50 22.13
C VAL A 36 5.74 12.58 20.65
N ASN A 37 6.75 11.82 20.21
CA ASN A 37 7.07 11.69 18.78
C ASN A 37 5.87 11.12 18.01
N TRP A 38 5.60 11.66 16.82
CA TRP A 38 4.44 11.27 16.02
C TRP A 38 4.48 9.81 15.58
N GLU A 39 5.66 9.28 15.26
CA GLU A 39 5.81 7.87 14.92
C GLU A 39 5.36 6.97 16.09
N THR A 40 5.64 7.37 17.34
CA THR A 40 5.16 6.67 18.54
C THR A 40 3.64 6.79 18.70
N VAL A 41 3.07 7.96 18.41
CA VAL A 41 1.60 8.16 18.42
C VAL A 41 0.91 7.25 17.40
N CYS A 42 1.54 7.04 16.24
CA CYS A 42 1.02 6.17 15.18
C CYS A 42 1.16 4.67 15.45
N LEU A 43 1.94 4.26 16.47
CA LEU A 43 2.00 2.86 16.86
C LEU A 43 0.63 2.36 17.35
N GLN A 44 0.43 1.06 17.23
CA GLN A 44 -0.76 0.40 17.77
C GLN A 44 -0.80 0.53 19.31
N LYS A 45 -2.01 0.47 19.88
CA LYS A 45 -2.24 0.67 21.33
C LYS A 45 -1.56 -0.40 22.20
N ASP A 46 -1.54 -1.63 21.72
CA ASP A 46 -0.82 -2.77 22.32
C ASP A 46 0.70 -2.60 22.28
N ARG A 47 1.21 -1.74 21.39
CA ARG A 47 2.63 -1.36 21.29
C ARG A 47 2.95 -0.02 21.97
N GLY A 48 2.06 0.47 22.83
CA GLY A 48 2.25 1.71 23.58
C GLY A 48 1.98 3.01 22.79
N GLY A 49 1.43 2.91 21.59
CA GLY A 49 1.00 4.08 20.81
C GLY A 49 -0.47 4.45 21.03
N MET A 50 -0.96 5.44 20.27
CA MET A 50 -2.34 5.90 20.35
C MET A 50 -3.24 5.26 19.28
N GLY A 51 -2.65 4.54 18.31
CA GLY A 51 -3.34 3.93 17.19
C GLY A 51 -3.77 4.93 16.10
N VAL A 52 -3.13 6.10 16.05
CA VAL A 52 -3.32 7.04 14.93
C VAL A 52 -2.76 6.42 13.66
N LEU A 53 -3.44 6.60 12.53
CA LEU A 53 -2.98 6.04 11.27
C LEU A 53 -1.75 6.81 10.76
N ASP A 54 -0.65 6.10 10.55
CA ASP A 54 0.43 6.58 9.69
C ASP A 54 -0.11 6.71 8.26
N LEU A 55 -0.26 7.96 7.79
CA LEU A 55 -0.88 8.25 6.50
C LEU A 55 -0.03 7.79 5.31
N ASP A 56 1.30 7.74 5.43
CA ASP A 56 2.18 7.24 4.38
C ASP A 56 2.04 5.72 4.27
N LEU A 57 2.12 5.01 5.40
CA LEU A 57 1.91 3.57 5.44
C LEU A 57 0.50 3.19 4.97
N PHE A 58 -0.51 3.96 5.38
CA PHE A 58 -1.90 3.77 4.97
C PHE A 58 -2.09 4.00 3.46
N ASN A 59 -1.50 5.06 2.88
CA ASN A 59 -1.58 5.29 1.44
C ASN A 59 -0.90 4.17 0.65
N LYS A 60 0.27 3.71 1.10
CA LYS A 60 0.95 2.56 0.49
C LYS A 60 0.09 1.31 0.57
N ALA A 61 -0.49 0.98 1.73
CA ALA A 61 -1.38 -0.18 1.89
C ALA A 61 -2.62 -0.10 0.97
N LEU A 62 -3.22 1.08 0.82
CA LEU A 62 -4.34 1.28 -0.10
C LEU A 62 -3.94 1.10 -1.57
N LEU A 63 -2.71 1.45 -1.95
CA LEU A 63 -2.19 1.17 -3.30
C LEU A 63 -1.92 -0.32 -3.48
N SER A 64 -1.36 -0.98 -2.47
CA SER A 64 -1.14 -2.44 -2.43
C SER A 64 -2.43 -3.24 -2.60
N LYS A 65 -3.57 -2.72 -2.12
CA LYS A 65 -4.89 -3.33 -2.35
C LYS A 65 -5.19 -3.55 -3.84
N TRP A 66 -4.76 -2.64 -4.72
CA TRP A 66 -5.01 -2.80 -6.16
C TRP A 66 -4.19 -3.91 -6.78
N ILE A 67 -2.99 -4.12 -6.27
CA ILE A 67 -2.18 -5.29 -6.61
C ILE A 67 -2.92 -6.55 -6.19
N TRP A 68 -3.37 -6.64 -4.93
CA TRP A 68 -4.14 -7.78 -4.42
C TRP A 68 -5.36 -8.10 -5.30
N ARG A 69 -6.16 -7.08 -5.63
CA ARG A 69 -7.34 -7.23 -6.49
C ARG A 69 -6.98 -7.68 -7.90
N PHE A 70 -5.86 -7.20 -8.44
CA PHE A 70 -5.39 -7.61 -9.77
C PHE A 70 -5.13 -9.11 -9.83
N VAL A 71 -4.68 -9.72 -8.73
CA VAL A 71 -4.52 -11.17 -8.60
C VAL A 71 -5.84 -11.87 -8.39
N GLY A 72 -6.59 -11.43 -7.37
CA GLY A 72 -7.78 -12.12 -6.89
C GLY A 72 -8.99 -12.02 -7.80
N GLU A 73 -9.03 -11.06 -8.73
CA GLU A 73 -10.18 -10.81 -9.61
C GLU A 73 -9.83 -11.07 -11.10
N PRO A 74 -9.54 -12.33 -11.50
CA PRO A 74 -9.05 -12.65 -12.84
C PRO A 74 -10.04 -12.33 -13.97
N THR A 75 -11.34 -12.35 -13.70
CA THR A 75 -12.41 -12.14 -14.69
C THR A 75 -12.93 -10.71 -14.73
N SER A 76 -12.34 -9.79 -13.96
CA SER A 76 -12.81 -8.42 -13.89
C SER A 76 -12.46 -7.61 -15.14
N LEU A 77 -13.41 -6.82 -15.66
CA LEU A 77 -13.20 -5.99 -16.85
C LEU A 77 -12.07 -4.97 -16.66
N TRP A 78 -11.96 -4.38 -15.47
CA TRP A 78 -10.91 -3.42 -15.16
C TRP A 78 -9.52 -4.05 -15.27
N LYS A 79 -9.37 -5.33 -14.88
CA LYS A 79 -8.12 -6.07 -15.03
C LYS A 79 -7.76 -6.21 -16.51
N SER A 80 -8.71 -6.50 -17.38
CA SER A 80 -8.47 -6.58 -18.84
C SER A 80 -7.98 -5.26 -19.41
N VAL A 81 -8.60 -4.14 -19.02
CA VAL A 81 -8.18 -2.79 -19.43
C VAL A 81 -6.74 -2.51 -18.99
N VAL A 82 -6.44 -2.84 -17.73
CA VAL A 82 -5.10 -2.63 -17.16
C VAL A 82 -4.08 -3.56 -17.82
N ALA A 83 -4.39 -4.84 -17.98
CA ALA A 83 -3.55 -5.83 -18.63
C ALA A 83 -3.21 -5.45 -20.08
N GLY A 84 -4.16 -4.91 -20.84
CA GLY A 84 -3.92 -4.37 -22.18
C GLY A 84 -2.92 -3.20 -22.20
N SER A 85 -2.75 -2.51 -21.07
CA SER A 85 -1.77 -1.43 -20.93
C SER A 85 -0.39 -1.89 -20.41
N LEU A 86 -0.24 -3.16 -20.02
CA LEU A 86 1.01 -3.73 -19.47
C LEU A 86 1.82 -4.43 -20.57
N GLN A 87 3.15 -4.47 -20.44
CA GLN A 87 3.99 -5.21 -21.38
C GLN A 87 3.92 -6.72 -21.09
N GLY A 88 3.37 -7.47 -22.04
CA GLY A 88 3.31 -8.94 -21.99
C GLY A 88 1.97 -9.46 -21.49
N HIS A 89 1.24 -10.14 -22.38
CA HIS A 89 -0.11 -10.65 -22.15
C HIS A 89 -0.22 -11.75 -21.07
N ASN A 90 0.92 -12.31 -20.59
CA ASN A 90 0.94 -13.54 -19.79
C ASN A 90 1.91 -13.51 -18.57
N GLN A 91 2.11 -12.35 -17.93
CA GLN A 91 2.95 -12.33 -16.72
C GLN A 91 2.21 -12.95 -15.53
N ARG A 92 2.73 -14.10 -15.04
CA ARG A 92 2.34 -14.67 -13.75
C ARG A 92 2.79 -13.74 -12.63
N PHE A 93 1.94 -13.58 -11.63
CA PHE A 93 1.99 -12.51 -10.63
C PHE A 93 3.21 -12.52 -9.69
N GLU A 94 4.00 -13.60 -9.67
CA GLU A 94 5.26 -13.65 -8.91
C GLU A 94 6.25 -12.53 -9.28
N GLN A 95 6.03 -11.84 -10.39
CA GLN A 95 6.73 -10.62 -10.77
C GLN A 95 5.73 -9.47 -10.94
N LEU A 96 6.06 -8.31 -10.37
CA LEU A 96 5.31 -7.08 -10.63
C LEU A 96 5.29 -6.82 -12.14
N PRO A 97 4.12 -6.47 -12.72
CA PRO A 97 4.02 -6.35 -14.16
C PRO A 97 5.01 -5.33 -14.71
N LYS A 98 5.72 -5.68 -15.77
CA LYS A 98 6.48 -4.68 -16.53
C LYS A 98 5.50 -3.71 -17.19
N LEU A 99 5.53 -2.46 -16.76
CA LEU A 99 4.64 -1.43 -17.30
C LEU A 99 5.11 -0.95 -18.66
N SER A 100 4.17 -0.79 -19.59
CA SER A 100 4.46 -0.19 -20.88
C SER A 100 4.63 1.32 -20.77
N SER A 101 5.19 1.92 -21.82
CA SER A 101 5.21 3.38 -21.99
C SER A 101 3.77 3.95 -21.94
N CYS A 102 2.79 3.22 -22.45
CA CYS A 102 1.37 3.56 -22.49
C CYS A 102 0.61 3.28 -21.19
N SER A 103 1.24 2.68 -20.15
CA SER A 103 0.54 2.46 -18.88
C SER A 103 0.20 3.78 -18.20
N SER A 104 -0.99 3.85 -17.61
CA SER A 104 -1.42 5.02 -16.84
C SER A 104 -0.45 5.34 -15.69
N LEU A 105 -0.37 6.62 -15.33
CA LEU A 105 0.46 7.08 -14.20
C LEU A 105 0.08 6.41 -12.87
N VAL A 106 -1.19 6.06 -12.71
CA VAL A 106 -1.72 5.27 -11.57
C VAL A 106 -0.97 3.95 -11.45
N TRP A 107 -0.95 3.16 -12.52
CA TRP A 107 -0.30 1.84 -12.50
C TRP A 107 1.21 1.93 -12.40
N LYS A 108 1.83 2.99 -12.94
CA LYS A 108 3.27 3.25 -12.79
C LYS A 108 3.67 3.60 -11.36
N ALA A 109 2.74 4.12 -10.55
CA ALA A 109 3.01 4.51 -9.16
C ALA A 109 2.99 3.31 -8.20
N ILE A 110 2.19 2.28 -8.50
CA ILE A 110 1.91 1.14 -7.62
C ILE A 110 3.18 0.29 -7.31
N PRO A 111 4.01 -0.12 -8.29
CA PRO A 111 5.28 -0.82 -8.01
C PRO A 111 6.28 0.02 -7.20
N LYS A 112 6.17 1.35 -7.26
CA LYS A 112 7.07 2.31 -6.60
C LYS A 112 6.66 2.64 -5.16
N THR A 113 5.69 1.92 -4.61
CA THR A 113 5.19 2.14 -3.24
C THR A 113 6.14 1.61 -2.17
N GLY A 114 7.11 0.77 -2.54
CA GLY A 114 8.19 0.34 -1.65
C GLY A 114 7.77 -0.64 -0.56
N ILE A 115 6.49 -1.00 -0.47
CA ILE A 115 6.08 -2.19 0.26
C ILE A 115 6.39 -3.37 -0.67
N PRO A 116 7.16 -4.38 -0.25
CA PRO A 116 7.22 -5.66 -0.95
C PRO A 116 5.87 -6.35 -0.73
N VAL A 117 4.85 -5.88 -1.43
CA VAL A 117 3.47 -6.34 -1.33
C VAL A 117 3.38 -7.86 -1.53
N LEU A 118 4.26 -8.39 -2.38
CA LEU A 118 4.41 -9.82 -2.62
C LEU A 118 4.88 -10.60 -1.39
N GLU A 119 5.72 -10.02 -0.53
CA GLU A 119 6.20 -10.66 0.71
C GLU A 119 5.10 -10.71 1.78
N ALA A 120 4.18 -9.74 1.77
CA ALA A 120 3.04 -9.71 2.68
C ALA A 120 1.89 -10.64 2.23
N PHE A 121 1.97 -11.21 1.03
CA PHE A 121 0.94 -12.10 0.49
C PHE A 121 1.35 -13.57 0.60
N HIS A 122 0.46 -14.37 1.17
CA HIS A 122 0.59 -15.82 1.18
C HIS A 122 -0.38 -16.44 0.19
N TRP A 123 0.15 -17.32 -0.65
CA TRP A 123 -0.67 -18.10 -1.57
C TRP A 123 -1.43 -19.19 -0.82
N ARG A 124 -2.74 -19.31 -1.10
CA ARG A 124 -3.52 -20.49 -0.70
C ARG A 124 -3.44 -21.52 -1.81
N LEU A 125 -2.96 -22.72 -1.48
CA LEU A 125 -2.91 -23.84 -2.41
C LEU A 125 -4.31 -24.14 -2.97
N GLY A 126 -4.38 -24.23 -4.30
CA GLY A 126 -5.58 -24.57 -5.06
C GLY A 126 -5.23 -25.59 -6.15
N LYS A 127 -5.73 -25.39 -7.38
CA LYS A 127 -5.50 -26.30 -8.52
C LYS A 127 -4.06 -26.32 -9.07
N GLY A 128 -3.20 -25.36 -8.67
CA GLY A 128 -1.79 -25.29 -9.09
C GLY A 128 -1.52 -24.43 -10.33
N ASP A 129 -2.55 -23.89 -10.96
CA ASP A 129 -2.46 -23.20 -12.25
C ASP A 129 -1.73 -21.83 -12.15
N GLN A 130 -1.76 -21.23 -10.95
CA GLN A 130 -1.30 -19.86 -10.66
C GLN A 130 -0.12 -19.78 -9.69
N ILE A 131 0.30 -20.90 -9.09
CA ILE A 131 1.30 -20.96 -8.01
C ILE A 131 2.46 -21.84 -8.49
N ARG A 132 3.70 -21.42 -8.29
CA ARG A 132 4.86 -22.31 -8.45
C ARG A 132 5.17 -22.96 -7.13
N PHE A 133 5.04 -24.28 -7.07
CA PHE A 133 5.22 -25.06 -5.85
C PHE A 133 6.53 -24.73 -5.12
N TRP A 134 7.64 -24.58 -5.85
CA TRP A 134 8.98 -24.32 -5.30
C TRP A 134 9.40 -22.84 -5.24
N TYR A 135 8.59 -21.90 -5.73
CA TYR A 135 9.02 -20.48 -5.80
C TYR A 135 8.01 -19.53 -5.17
N SER A 136 6.78 -19.96 -4.94
CA SER A 136 5.74 -19.19 -4.28
C SER A 136 5.78 -19.38 -2.76
N HIS A 137 5.61 -18.31 -1.98
CA HIS A 137 5.36 -18.40 -0.54
C HIS A 137 3.92 -18.87 -0.25
N TRP A 138 3.74 -20.18 0.00
CA TRP A 138 2.44 -20.75 0.39
C TRP A 138 2.46 -21.42 1.78
N CYS A 139 3.62 -21.88 2.26
CA CYS A 139 3.75 -22.55 3.57
C CYS A 139 4.29 -21.64 4.69
N GLY A 140 4.58 -20.37 4.40
CA GLY A 140 5.16 -19.43 5.37
C GLY A 140 6.61 -19.73 5.79
N LEU A 141 7.17 -20.87 5.35
CA LEU A 141 8.55 -21.28 5.59
C LEU A 141 9.52 -20.85 4.47
N GLY A 142 8.99 -20.20 3.42
CA GLY A 142 9.72 -19.86 2.21
C GLY A 142 9.31 -20.75 1.02
N PRO A 143 9.85 -20.53 -0.20
CA PRO A 143 10.20 -21.68 -1.01
C PRO A 143 11.23 -22.56 -0.31
#